data_AF-A0AA91C4M8-F1
#
_entry.id   AF-A0AA91C4M8-F1
#
_cell.length_a   1.000
_cell.length_b   1.000
_cell.length_c   1.000
_cell.angle_alpha   90.00
_cell.angle_beta   90.00
_cell.angle_gamma   90.00
#
_symmetry.space_group_name_H-M   'P 1'
#
loop_
_entity.id
_entity.type
_entity.pdbx_description
1 polymer ?
#
loop_
_entity_poly.entity_id
_entity_poly.type
_entity_poly.pdbx_seq_one_letter_code
_entity_poly.pdbx_strand_id
1 'polypeptide(L)'
;MKEVFQKMNEDFENSVFKAIQKVGINVDKEELLKALIYDRGQYDKGYEDAMNEIKHPQPLKFEDLTPGMWVWDNFFTTFTRLENTYLYSDDALAKETKMTTFYCDAGVLTKPFEENRYYPVQIPWEGDKKQWERTIESCKQ
;
A
#
# COMPACT_ATOMS: atom_id res chain seq x y z
N MET A 1 -2.95 -28.77 -17.23
CA MET A 1 -3.14 -27.75 -16.17
C MET A 1 -4.57 -27.74 -15.64
N LYS A 2 -5.61 -27.44 -16.44
CA LYS A 2 -7.01 -27.40 -15.97
C LYS A 2 -7.50 -28.69 -15.27
N GLU A 3 -7.21 -29.86 -15.83
CA GLU A 3 -7.61 -31.16 -15.25
C GLU A 3 -6.89 -31.46 -13.91
N VAL A 4 -5.65 -30.98 -13.75
CA VAL A 4 -4.87 -31.14 -12.52
C VAL A 4 -5.47 -30.27 -11.40
N PHE A 5 -5.88 -29.04 -11.73
CA PHE A 5 -6.56 -28.16 -10.78
C PHE A 5 -7.93 -28.68 -10.37
N GLN A 6 -8.71 -29.27 -11.30
CA GLN A 6 -10.00 -29.88 -10.97
C GLN A 6 -9.82 -31.07 -10.02
N LYS A 7 -8.85 -31.95 -10.29
CA LYS A 7 -8.58 -33.12 -9.45
C LYS A 7 -8.05 -32.73 -8.06
N MET A 8 -7.19 -31.71 -7.98
CA MET A 8 -6.71 -31.17 -6.70
C MET A 8 -7.84 -30.57 -5.85
N ASN A 9 -8.83 -29.93 -6.48
CA ASN A 9 -10.00 -29.42 -5.77
C ASN A 9 -10.85 -30.58 -5.23
N GLU A 10 -11.17 -31.58 -6.04
CA GLU A 10 -11.94 -32.75 -5.57
C GLU A 10 -11.27 -33.49 -4.40
N ASP A 11 -9.94 -33.63 -4.43
CA ASP A 11 -9.18 -34.27 -3.37
C ASP A 11 -9.20 -33.44 -2.06
N PHE A 12 -9.08 -32.11 -2.16
CA PHE A 12 -9.20 -31.20 -1.02
C PHE A 12 -10.61 -31.26 -0.41
N GLU A 13 -11.63 -31.17 -1.25
CA GLU A 13 -13.04 -31.21 -0.87
C GLU A 13 -13.42 -32.52 -0.14
N ASN A 14 -12.97 -33.66 -0.67
CA ASN A 14 -13.19 -34.96 -0.04
C ASN A 14 -12.42 -35.11 1.28
N SER A 15 -11.26 -34.46 1.41
CA SER A 15 -10.47 -34.45 2.65
C SER A 15 -11.17 -33.67 3.76
N VAL A 16 -11.66 -32.47 3.45
CA VAL A 16 -12.39 -31.61 4.41
C VAL A 16 -13.68 -32.29 4.88
N PHE A 17 -14.47 -32.83 3.96
CA PHE A 17 -15.70 -33.54 4.31
C PHE A 17 -15.46 -34.73 5.24
N LYS A 18 -14.44 -35.57 4.95
CA LYS A 18 -14.05 -36.69 5.81
C LYS A 18 -13.57 -36.24 7.19
N ALA A 19 -12.88 -35.11 7.29
CA ALA A 19 -12.42 -34.56 8.57
C ALA A 19 -13.60 -34.11 9.44
N ILE A 20 -14.62 -33.49 8.85
CA ILE A 20 -15.84 -33.05 9.56
C ILE A 20 -16.64 -34.26 10.06
N GLN A 21 -16.79 -35.29 9.24
CA GLN A 21 -17.46 -36.53 9.66
C GLN A 21 -16.73 -37.22 10.83
N LYS A 22 -15.39 -37.20 10.84
CA LYS A 22 -14.58 -37.80 11.92
C LYS A 22 -14.79 -37.14 13.27
N VAL A 23 -15.14 -35.84 13.31
CA VAL A 23 -15.47 -35.14 14.56
C VAL A 23 -16.95 -35.28 14.94
N GLY A 24 -17.70 -36.15 14.26
CA GLY A 24 -19.10 -36.47 14.57
C GLY A 24 -20.11 -35.45 14.04
N ILE A 25 -19.69 -34.53 13.18
CA ILE A 25 -20.56 -33.52 12.59
C ILE A 25 -21.10 -34.06 11.26
N ASN A 26 -22.43 -34.16 11.15
CA ASN A 26 -23.09 -34.52 9.91
C ASN A 26 -23.52 -33.25 9.17
N VAL A 27 -22.97 -33.03 7.99
CA VAL A 27 -23.29 -31.87 7.12
C VAL A 27 -23.58 -32.35 5.71
N ASP A 28 -24.42 -31.61 5.00
CA ASP A 28 -24.61 -31.81 3.58
C ASP A 28 -23.34 -31.40 2.82
N LYS A 29 -22.87 -32.28 1.93
CA LYS A 29 -21.60 -32.08 1.21
C LYS A 29 -21.69 -30.90 0.24
N GLU A 30 -22.81 -30.74 -0.47
CA GLU A 30 -22.97 -29.69 -1.47
C GLU A 30 -23.08 -28.32 -0.80
N GLU A 31 -23.82 -28.23 0.31
CA GLU A 31 -23.93 -26.98 1.07
C GLU A 31 -22.60 -26.60 1.74
N LEU A 32 -21.83 -27.58 2.25
CA LEU A 32 -20.48 -27.33 2.75
C LEU A 32 -19.57 -26.76 1.66
N LEU A 33 -19.63 -27.32 0.45
CA LEU A 33 -18.83 -26.87 -0.69
C LEU A 33 -19.19 -25.45 -1.10
N LYS A 34 -20.48 -25.14 -1.22
CA LYS A 34 -20.96 -23.79 -1.52
C LYS A 34 -20.46 -22.78 -0.49
N ALA A 35 -20.52 -23.13 0.80
CA ALA A 35 -20.04 -22.27 1.88
C ALA A 35 -18.52 -22.03 1.80
N LEU A 36 -17.72 -23.06 1.55
CA LEU A 36 -16.26 -22.93 1.43
C LEU A 36 -15.83 -22.09 0.20
N ILE A 37 -16.50 -22.28 -0.94
CA ILE A 37 -16.24 -21.49 -2.15
C ILE A 37 -16.62 -20.03 -1.91
N TYR A 38 -17.76 -19.79 -1.25
CA TYR A 38 -18.20 -18.45 -0.90
C TYR A 38 -17.20 -17.75 0.02
N ASP A 39 -16.77 -18.41 1.10
CA ASP A 39 -15.79 -17.89 2.06
C ASP A 39 -14.46 -17.55 1.39
N ARG A 40 -13.95 -18.45 0.53
CA ARG A 40 -12.74 -18.20 -0.26
C ARG A 40 -12.90 -17.00 -1.20
N GLY A 41 -14.04 -16.87 -1.87
CA GLY A 41 -14.33 -15.73 -2.73
C GLY A 41 -14.42 -14.41 -1.95
N GLN A 42 -14.86 -14.43 -0.69
CA GLN A 42 -14.82 -13.24 0.17
C GLN A 42 -13.39 -12.91 0.60
N TYR A 43 -12.58 -13.92 0.96
CA TYR A 43 -11.18 -13.73 1.29
C TYR A 43 -10.40 -13.10 0.14
N ASP A 44 -10.55 -13.64 -1.08
CA ASP A 44 -9.84 -13.14 -2.26
C ASP A 44 -10.20 -11.68 -2.56
N LYS A 45 -11.48 -11.31 -2.45
CA LYS A 45 -11.94 -9.92 -2.59
C LYS A 45 -11.36 -9.00 -1.52
N GLY A 46 -11.45 -9.41 -0.25
CA GLY A 46 -10.91 -8.61 0.85
C GLY A 46 -9.39 -8.42 0.73
N TYR A 47 -8.68 -9.44 0.26
CA TYR A 47 -7.25 -9.35 -0.02
C TYR A 47 -6.96 -8.40 -1.20
N GLU A 48 -7.71 -8.50 -2.29
CA GLU A 48 -7.58 -7.61 -3.45
C GLU A 48 -7.84 -6.16 -3.06
N ASP A 49 -8.91 -5.88 -2.32
CA ASP A 49 -9.26 -4.55 -1.83
C ASP A 49 -8.14 -3.97 -0.93
N ALA A 50 -7.64 -4.75 0.03
CA ALA A 50 -6.55 -4.33 0.90
C ALA A 50 -5.25 -4.05 0.12
N MET A 51 -4.96 -4.87 -0.90
CA MET A 51 -3.80 -4.67 -1.76
C MET A 51 -3.99 -3.51 -2.74
N ASN A 52 -5.22 -3.17 -3.12
CA ASN A 52 -5.53 -2.05 -4.00
C ASN A 52 -5.15 -0.72 -3.34
N GLU A 53 -5.48 -0.53 -2.06
CA GLU A 53 -5.06 0.65 -1.27
C GLU A 53 -3.53 0.75 -1.17
N ILE A 54 -2.85 -0.39 -1.04
CA ILE A 54 -1.40 -0.50 -1.00
C ILE A 54 -0.75 -0.28 -2.37
N LYS A 55 -1.40 -0.62 -3.48
CA LYS A 55 -0.88 -0.42 -4.85
C LYS A 55 -1.19 0.98 -5.39
N HIS A 56 -2.22 1.63 -4.87
CA HIS A 56 -2.71 2.92 -5.33
C HIS A 56 -2.79 3.90 -4.16
N PRO A 57 -1.64 4.43 -3.70
CA PRO A 57 -1.61 5.37 -2.59
C PRO A 57 -2.46 6.58 -2.93
N GLN A 58 -3.29 6.98 -1.98
CA GLN A 58 -3.94 8.27 -2.05
C GLN A 58 -2.90 9.36 -1.73
N PRO A 59 -2.96 10.52 -2.41
CA PRO A 59 -2.09 11.63 -2.09
C PRO A 59 -2.38 12.16 -0.67
N LEU A 60 -1.32 12.57 0.02
CA LEU A 60 -1.40 13.16 1.36
C LEU A 60 -2.00 14.55 1.29
N LYS A 61 -2.85 14.87 2.28
CA LYS A 61 -3.28 16.24 2.52
C LYS A 61 -2.19 17.00 3.27
N PHE A 62 -2.26 18.32 3.24
CA PHE A 62 -1.29 19.16 3.94
C PHE A 62 -1.26 18.87 5.45
N GLU A 63 -2.42 18.60 6.04
CA GLU A 63 -2.57 18.31 7.47
C GLU A 63 -1.89 17.01 7.89
N ASP A 64 -1.66 16.10 6.95
CA ASP A 64 -0.97 14.82 7.18
C ASP A 64 0.56 14.95 7.06
N LEU A 65 1.06 16.10 6.59
CA LEU A 65 2.49 16.33 6.40
C LEU A 65 3.17 16.78 7.70
N THR A 66 4.20 16.05 8.11
CA THR A 66 4.98 16.32 9.32
C THR A 66 6.46 16.56 9.00
N PRO A 67 7.13 17.50 9.68
CA PRO A 67 8.57 17.69 9.56
C PRO A 67 9.36 16.39 9.80
N GLY A 68 10.34 16.14 8.94
CA GLY A 68 11.21 14.97 8.96
C GLY A 68 10.70 13.75 8.21
N MET A 69 9.45 13.75 7.71
CA MET A 69 8.88 12.61 6.99
C MET A 69 9.45 12.47 5.57
N TRP A 70 9.55 11.23 5.09
CA TRP A 70 9.83 10.94 3.68
C TRP A 70 8.53 10.78 2.91
N VAL A 71 8.45 11.40 1.74
CA VAL A 71 7.32 11.32 0.82
C VAL A 71 7.83 11.02 -0.59
N TRP A 72 6.98 10.40 -1.40
CA TRP A 72 7.14 10.47 -2.85
C TRP A 72 6.62 11.82 -3.32
N ASP A 73 7.49 12.65 -3.91
CA ASP A 73 7.13 13.92 -4.53
C ASP A 73 6.86 13.69 -6.02
N ASN A 74 5.59 13.78 -6.42
CA ASN A 74 5.15 13.57 -7.78
C ASN A 74 5.60 14.69 -8.74
N PHE A 75 5.88 15.90 -8.23
CA PHE A 75 6.36 17.00 -9.06
C PHE A 75 7.79 16.75 -9.54
N PHE A 76 8.67 16.29 -8.63
CA PHE A 76 10.06 15.96 -8.95
C PHE A 76 10.26 14.49 -9.34
N THR A 77 9.23 13.66 -9.19
CA THR A 77 9.29 12.20 -9.41
C THR A 77 10.41 11.54 -8.61
N THR A 78 10.55 11.91 -7.33
CA THR A 78 11.62 11.43 -6.45
C THR A 78 11.18 11.31 -4.99
N PHE A 79 11.96 10.60 -4.19
CA PHE A 79 11.81 10.59 -2.74
C PHE A 79 12.38 11.86 -2.13
N THR A 80 11.56 12.57 -1.37
CA THR A 80 11.92 13.84 -0.75
C THR A 80 11.64 13.77 0.74
N ARG A 81 12.59 14.25 1.54
CA ARG A 81 12.37 14.48 2.97
C ARG A 81 11.80 15.87 3.16
N LEU A 82 10.62 15.95 3.77
CA LEU A 82 10.04 17.22 4.17
C LEU A 82 10.75 17.72 5.42
N GLU A 83 11.27 18.93 5.37
CA GLU A 83 11.99 19.55 6.48
C GLU A 83 11.09 20.41 7.34
N ASN A 84 10.13 21.10 6.70
CA ASN A 84 9.16 21.89 7.42
C ASN A 84 7.85 22.03 6.64
N THR A 85 6.76 22.22 7.37
CA THR A 85 5.44 22.55 6.83
C THR A 85 4.83 23.66 7.68
N TYR A 86 4.35 24.73 7.05
CA TYR A 86 3.83 25.88 7.78
C TYR A 86 2.84 26.70 6.94
N LEU A 87 2.07 27.58 7.59
CA LEU A 87 1.22 28.55 6.94
C LEU A 87 1.98 29.87 6.77
N TYR A 88 1.98 30.41 5.55
CA TYR A 88 2.62 31.68 5.26
C TYR A 88 1.86 32.83 5.93
N SER A 89 2.58 33.70 6.64
CA SER A 89 1.99 34.75 7.48
C SER A 89 2.27 36.17 7.00
N ASP A 90 3.01 36.34 5.91
CA ASP A 90 3.46 37.63 5.39
C ASP A 90 2.69 38.03 4.11
N ASP A 91 2.69 39.31 3.76
CA ASP A 91 1.86 39.90 2.69
C ASP A 91 2.40 39.60 1.27
N ALA A 92 3.60 39.01 1.16
CA ALA A 92 4.21 38.67 -0.13
C ALA A 92 3.51 37.49 -0.86
N LEU A 93 2.76 36.67 -0.13
CA LEU A 93 1.87 35.63 -0.66
C LEU A 93 0.50 35.81 0.00
N ALA A 94 -0.53 35.14 -0.55
CA ALA A 94 -1.82 35.11 0.12
C ALA A 94 -1.64 34.58 1.56
N LYS A 95 -2.12 35.34 2.54
CA LYS A 95 -2.09 34.93 3.94
C LYS A 95 -2.71 33.53 4.08
N GLU A 96 -2.09 32.68 4.91
CA GLU A 96 -2.48 31.28 5.12
C GLU A 96 -2.15 30.33 3.94
N THR A 97 -1.31 30.75 2.99
CA THR A 97 -0.77 29.83 1.99
C THR A 97 0.00 28.70 2.68
N LYS A 98 -0.39 27.47 2.41
CA LYS A 98 0.26 26.25 2.91
C LYS A 98 1.62 26.09 2.22
N MET A 99 2.71 26.03 2.99
CA MET A 99 4.07 25.95 2.49
C MET A 99 4.74 24.66 2.91
N THR A 100 5.58 24.12 2.04
CA THR A 100 6.43 22.96 2.29
C THR A 100 7.88 23.29 1.98
N THR A 101 8.79 22.86 2.85
CA THR A 101 10.24 23.04 2.72
C THR A 101 10.91 21.68 2.63
N PHE A 102 11.87 21.53 1.72
CA PHE A 102 12.62 20.31 1.50
C PHE A 102 14.04 20.60 1.00
N TYR A 103 14.95 19.64 1.17
CA TYR A 103 16.29 19.70 0.57
C TYR A 103 16.29 19.07 -0.81
N CYS A 104 17.01 19.69 -1.74
CA CYS A 104 17.40 19.10 -3.01
C CYS A 104 18.84 19.54 -3.35
N ASP A 105 19.36 19.10 -4.50
CA ASP A 105 20.72 19.43 -4.95
C ASP A 105 20.99 20.95 -5.04
N ALA A 106 19.93 21.76 -5.21
CA ALA A 106 20.01 23.22 -5.24
C ALA A 106 19.97 23.88 -3.84
N GLY A 107 19.91 23.10 -2.76
CA GLY A 107 19.82 23.57 -1.38
C GLY A 107 18.40 23.44 -0.79
N VAL A 108 18.07 24.34 0.13
CA VAL A 108 16.73 24.39 0.76
C VAL A 108 15.77 25.10 -0.18
N LEU A 109 14.70 24.41 -0.58
CA LEU A 109 13.61 25.00 -1.35
C LEU A 109 12.34 25.05 -0.52
N THR A 110 11.64 26.18 -0.62
CA THR A 110 10.30 26.38 -0.06
C THR A 110 9.32 26.61 -1.20
N LYS A 111 8.23 25.85 -1.21
CA LYS A 111 7.17 25.93 -2.24
C LYS A 111 5.79 25.87 -1.60
N PRO A 112 4.79 26.54 -2.20
CA PRO A 112 3.40 26.28 -1.85
C PRO A 112 3.06 24.79 -1.99
N PHE A 113 2.20 24.31 -1.10
CA PHE A 113 1.61 22.98 -1.20
C PHE A 113 0.67 22.92 -2.40
N GLU A 114 0.70 21.80 -3.11
CA GLU A 114 -0.17 21.52 -4.25
C GLU A 114 -0.88 20.18 -3.99
N GLU A 115 -2.18 20.12 -4.29
CA GLU A 115 -2.94 18.87 -4.22
C GLU A 115 -2.34 17.82 -5.17
N ASN A 116 -2.37 16.55 -4.77
CA ASN A 116 -1.81 15.43 -5.54
C ASN A 116 -0.29 15.48 -5.76
N ARG A 117 0.44 16.25 -4.95
CA ARG A 117 1.91 16.31 -5.03
C ARG A 117 2.59 15.22 -4.21
N TYR A 118 2.23 15.09 -2.94
CA TYR A 118 2.93 14.20 -2.02
C TYR A 118 2.14 12.93 -1.80
N TYR A 119 2.81 11.79 -1.95
CA TYR A 119 2.25 10.48 -1.67
C TYR A 119 3.00 9.85 -0.49
N PRO A 120 2.32 9.04 0.35
CA PRO A 120 3.01 8.27 1.36
C PRO A 120 4.04 7.37 0.70
N VAL A 121 5.20 7.23 1.31
CA VAL A 121 6.15 6.18 0.92
C VAL A 121 5.53 4.85 1.31
N GLN A 122 4.85 4.21 0.37
CA GLN A 122 4.38 2.85 0.54
C GLN A 122 5.58 1.91 0.44
N ILE A 123 5.89 1.20 1.53
CA ILE A 123 6.66 -0.04 1.42
C ILE A 123 5.63 -1.17 1.53
N PRO A 124 5.42 -1.90 0.42
CA PRO A 124 5.98 -3.25 0.38
C PRO A 124 6.61 -3.52 -0.98
N TRP A 125 7.89 -3.86 -1.04
CA TRP A 125 8.50 -4.18 -2.34
C TRP A 125 8.60 -5.69 -2.58
N GLU A 126 7.88 -6.15 -3.61
CA GLU A 126 8.19 -7.39 -4.34
C GLU A 126 9.37 -7.14 -5.29
N GLY A 127 10.59 -7.26 -4.79
CA GLY A 127 11.75 -7.37 -5.67
C GLY A 127 13.08 -7.54 -4.94
N ASP A 128 14.15 -7.77 -5.72
CA ASP A 128 15.47 -8.16 -5.24
C ASP A 128 16.14 -7.13 -4.29
N LYS A 129 16.22 -7.51 -3.01
CA LYS A 129 16.87 -6.84 -1.88
C LYS A 129 18.16 -6.07 -2.22
N LYS A 130 18.95 -6.57 -3.18
CA LYS A 130 20.22 -5.95 -3.61
C LYS A 130 20.07 -4.57 -4.25
N GLN A 131 18.92 -4.24 -4.84
CA GLN A 131 18.71 -2.93 -5.43
C GLN A 131 18.47 -1.85 -4.36
N TRP A 132 17.81 -2.20 -3.26
CA TRP A 132 17.54 -1.28 -2.16
C TRP A 132 18.79 -0.97 -1.34
N GLU A 133 19.64 -1.96 -1.09
CA GLU A 133 20.94 -1.77 -0.44
C GLU A 133 21.79 -0.75 -1.21
N ARG A 134 21.81 -0.83 -2.56
CA ARG A 134 22.49 0.16 -3.42
C ARG A 134 21.88 1.56 -3.33
N THR A 135 20.55 1.68 -3.30
CA THR A 135 19.89 2.98 -3.20
C THR A 135 20.14 3.65 -1.85
N ILE A 136 20.02 2.93 -0.73
CA ILE A 136 20.39 3.49 0.58
C ILE A 136 21.86 3.90 0.59
N GLU A 137 22.75 3.07 0.07
CA GLU A 137 24.19 3.34 0.07
C GLU A 137 24.52 4.58 -0.78
N SER A 138 23.78 4.84 -1.85
CA SER A 138 23.88 6.09 -2.62
C SER A 138 23.34 7.32 -1.88
N CYS A 139 22.36 7.16 -1.00
CA CYS A 139 21.81 8.26 -0.18
C CYS A 139 22.63 8.56 1.08
N LYS A 140 23.70 7.78 1.36
CA LYS A 140 24.59 7.95 2.51
C LYS A 140 25.89 8.71 2.17
N GLN A 141 26.04 9.19 0.94
CA GLN A 141 27.16 10.06 0.51
C GLN A 141 26.80 11.53 0.71
#